data_AF-A0A937X3M4-F1
#
_entry.id   AF-A0A937X3M4-F1
#
_cell.length_a   1.000
_cell.length_b   1.000
_cell.length_c   1.000
_cell.angle_alpha   90.00
_cell.angle_beta   90.00
_cell.angle_gamma   90.00
#
_symmetry.space_group_name_H-M   'P 1'
#
loop_
_entity.id
_entity.type
_entity.pdbx_description
1 polymer ?
#
loop_
_entity_poly.entity_id
_entity_poly.type
_entity_poly.pdbx_seq_one_letter_code
_entity_poly.pdbx_strand_id
1 'polypeptide(L)'
;MATISGDLSSGAPLPTLAWASTSNMACWPATQNAYYDGHHVLYTTTLPSRAIMYVELQPAADVDLSLYAYSTGASGAPRLPPDITTAVSCEASYRYGETNYNVDQNPGKLEKVNLNAIANPYNVVIGVAGPRKATRGSFTLKVILEGGS
;
A
#
# COMPACT_ATOMS: atom_id res chain seq x y z
N MET A 1 -6.82 12.91 11.32
CA MET A 1 -6.91 11.43 11.28
C MET A 1 -8.16 11.05 10.53
N ALA A 2 -8.06 10.08 9.64
CA ALA A 2 -9.21 9.47 8.96
C ALA A 2 -9.20 7.95 9.19
N THR A 3 -10.38 7.37 9.38
CA THR A 3 -10.58 5.93 9.53
C THR A 3 -11.63 5.49 8.53
N ILE A 4 -11.35 4.43 7.78
CA ILE A 4 -12.17 3.93 6.69
C ILE A 4 -12.35 2.42 6.89
N SER A 5 -13.59 1.96 6.93
CA SER A 5 -13.90 0.53 6.82
C SER A 5 -13.95 0.13 5.35
N GLY A 6 -13.37 -1.01 5.00
CA GLY A 6 -13.32 -1.51 3.63
C GLY A 6 -13.41 -3.03 3.54
N ASP A 7 -13.61 -3.51 2.32
CA ASP A 7 -13.53 -4.93 1.99
C ASP A 7 -12.86 -5.10 0.63
N LEU A 8 -12.03 -6.13 0.50
CA LEU A 8 -11.28 -6.40 -0.73
C LEU A 8 -12.17 -6.66 -1.96
N SER A 9 -13.43 -7.04 -1.76
CA SER A 9 -14.41 -7.19 -2.84
C SER A 9 -14.80 -5.88 -3.53
N SER A 10 -14.50 -4.73 -2.93
CA SER A 10 -14.62 -3.42 -3.58
C SER A 10 -13.47 -3.10 -4.55
N GLY A 11 -12.42 -3.93 -4.53
CA GLY A 11 -11.25 -3.82 -5.38
C GLY A 11 -11.30 -4.74 -6.59
N ALA A 12 -10.19 -4.76 -7.33
CA ALA A 12 -9.99 -5.61 -8.51
C ALA A 12 -8.54 -6.10 -8.56
N PRO A 13 -8.26 -7.24 -9.23
CA PRO A 13 -6.88 -7.68 -9.41
C PRO A 13 -6.15 -6.73 -10.35
N LEU A 14 -4.84 -6.57 -10.13
CA LEU A 14 -3.99 -5.90 -11.10
C LEU A 14 -3.59 -6.90 -12.21
N PRO A 15 -3.51 -6.47 -13.48
CA PRO A 15 -3.10 -7.36 -14.56
C PRO A 15 -1.63 -7.78 -14.46
N THR A 16 -0.82 -7.04 -13.69
CA THR A 16 0.58 -7.36 -13.40
C THR A 16 1.06 -6.66 -12.13
N LEU A 17 1.98 -7.30 -11.39
CA LEU A 17 2.72 -6.72 -10.26
C LEU A 17 4.13 -6.27 -10.64
N ALA A 18 4.51 -6.37 -11.93
CA ALA A 18 5.86 -6.03 -12.39
C ALA A 18 6.24 -4.57 -12.08
N TRP A 19 5.26 -3.67 -12.01
CA TRP A 19 5.46 -2.26 -11.65
C TRP A 19 6.20 -2.10 -10.32
N ALA A 20 5.88 -2.93 -9.32
CA ALA A 20 6.30 -2.75 -7.93
C ALA A 20 7.79 -3.02 -7.70
N SER A 21 8.38 -3.92 -8.50
CA SER A 21 9.77 -4.37 -8.33
C SER A 21 10.76 -3.73 -9.32
N THR A 22 10.30 -2.77 -10.13
CA THR A 22 11.22 -1.99 -10.98
C THR A 22 12.16 -1.15 -10.13
N SER A 23 13.37 -0.87 -10.62
CA SER A 23 14.34 -0.06 -9.89
C SER A 23 13.88 1.38 -9.60
N ASN A 24 12.89 1.88 -10.36
CA ASN A 24 12.31 3.22 -10.18
C ASN A 24 11.11 3.26 -9.22
N MET A 25 10.63 2.09 -8.78
CA MET A 25 9.54 1.95 -7.80
C MET A 25 10.04 1.34 -6.51
N ALA A 26 10.67 0.16 -6.61
CA ALA A 26 11.28 -0.59 -5.52
C ALA A 26 10.39 -0.73 -4.27
N CYS A 27 9.07 -0.93 -4.46
CA CYS A 27 8.11 -1.09 -3.37
C CYS A 27 8.35 -2.40 -2.59
N TRP A 28 8.48 -3.50 -3.33
CA TRP A 28 8.85 -4.82 -2.81
C TRP A 28 9.56 -5.63 -3.91
N PRO A 29 10.43 -6.59 -3.56
CA PRO A 29 11.03 -7.48 -4.53
C PRO A 29 10.00 -8.48 -5.07
N ALA A 30 10.16 -8.92 -6.33
CA ALA A 30 9.21 -9.82 -6.99
C ALA A 30 8.95 -11.14 -6.24
N THR A 31 9.87 -11.56 -5.36
CA THR A 31 9.69 -12.71 -4.45
C THR A 31 8.51 -12.53 -3.48
N GLN A 32 8.06 -11.29 -3.22
CA GLN A 32 6.90 -11.01 -2.38
C GLN A 32 5.57 -10.94 -3.13
N ASN A 33 5.54 -11.14 -4.46
CA ASN A 33 4.30 -10.97 -5.23
C ASN A 33 3.12 -11.80 -4.71
N ALA A 34 3.37 -12.96 -4.10
CA ALA A 34 2.31 -13.80 -3.54
C ALA A 34 1.46 -13.10 -2.46
N TYR A 35 2.01 -12.12 -1.75
CA TYR A 35 1.31 -11.31 -0.75
C TYR A 35 0.37 -10.27 -1.37
N TYR A 36 0.60 -9.92 -2.64
CA TYR A 36 -0.10 -8.84 -3.33
C TYR A 36 -0.84 -9.32 -4.59
N ASP A 37 -0.91 -10.63 -4.87
CA ASP A 37 -1.49 -11.19 -6.11
C ASP A 37 -3.03 -11.34 -6.07
N GLY A 38 -3.70 -10.63 -5.17
CA GLY A 38 -5.14 -10.62 -4.99
C GLY A 38 -5.82 -9.41 -5.63
N HIS A 39 -7.03 -9.12 -5.16
CA HIS A 39 -7.66 -7.84 -5.39
C HIS A 39 -6.90 -6.72 -4.69
N HIS A 40 -6.95 -5.53 -5.25
CA HIS A 40 -6.43 -4.31 -4.67
C HIS A 40 -7.55 -3.28 -4.50
N VAL A 41 -7.62 -2.69 -3.31
CA VAL A 41 -8.42 -1.48 -3.05
C VAL A 41 -7.45 -0.32 -2.97
N LEU A 42 -7.66 0.69 -3.83
CA LEU A 42 -6.76 1.84 -3.96
C LEU A 42 -7.41 3.09 -3.39
N TYR A 43 -6.66 3.82 -2.59
CA TYR A 43 -7.03 5.13 -2.06
C TYR A 43 -6.01 6.16 -2.53
N THR A 44 -6.49 7.37 -2.80
CA THR A 44 -5.61 8.49 -3.17
C THR A 44 -5.78 9.63 -2.19
N THR A 45 -4.68 10.31 -1.88
CA THR A 45 -4.68 11.50 -1.03
C THR A 45 -3.46 12.36 -1.36
N THR A 46 -3.27 13.45 -0.63
CA THR A 46 -2.09 14.32 -0.74
C THR A 46 -1.31 14.32 0.55
N LEU A 47 0.01 14.34 0.44
CA LEU A 47 0.93 14.53 1.55
C LEU A 47 1.51 15.96 1.45
N PRO A 48 1.12 16.90 2.32
CA PRO A 48 1.68 18.25 2.32
C PRO A 48 3.17 18.25 2.67
N SER A 49 3.88 19.32 2.33
CA SER A 49 5.27 19.52 2.77
C SER A 49 5.37 19.59 4.30
N ARG A 50 6.53 19.22 4.84
CA ARG A 50 6.81 19.19 6.29
C ARG A 50 5.82 18.33 7.07
N ALA A 51 5.45 17.19 6.51
CA ALA A 51 4.53 16.26 7.12
C ALA A 51 5.00 14.81 7.00
N ILE A 52 4.52 13.99 7.93
CA ILE A 52 4.65 12.54 7.89
C ILE A 52 3.25 11.96 7.88
N MET A 53 3.01 11.03 6.94
CA MET A 53 1.79 10.26 6.86
C MET A 53 2.04 8.84 7.32
N TYR A 54 1.34 8.44 8.36
CA TYR A 54 1.31 7.05 8.82
C TYR A 54 0.03 6.39 8.32
N VAL A 55 0.17 5.19 7.78
CA VAL A 55 -0.94 4.38 7.33
C VAL A 55 -0.91 3.07 8.09
N GLU A 56 -2.02 2.76 8.75
CA GLU A 56 -2.21 1.52 9.49
C GLU A 56 -3.39 0.75 8.87
N LEU A 57 -3.19 -0.52 8.58
CA LEU A 57 -4.22 -1.43 8.08
C LEU A 57 -4.44 -2.53 9.13
N GLN A 58 -5.67 -2.62 9.62
CA GLN A 58 -6.11 -3.69 10.51
C GLN A 58 -7.07 -4.61 9.75
N PRO A 59 -6.64 -5.81 9.31
CA PRO A 59 -7.51 -6.84 8.80
C PRO A 59 -8.40 -7.42 9.91
N ALA A 60 -9.51 -8.06 9.53
CA ALA A 60 -10.23 -8.94 10.46
C ALA A 60 -9.37 -10.16 10.87
N ALA A 61 -9.72 -10.81 11.97
CA ALA A 61 -8.86 -11.78 12.66
C ALA A 61 -8.29 -12.92 11.77
N ASP A 62 -9.10 -13.45 10.86
CA ASP A 62 -8.73 -14.56 9.96
C ASP A 62 -8.43 -14.09 8.52
N VAL A 63 -8.24 -12.78 8.34
CA VAL A 63 -7.99 -12.18 7.03
C VAL A 63 -6.53 -11.76 6.96
N ASP A 64 -5.84 -12.24 5.94
CA ASP A 64 -4.47 -11.83 5.60
C ASP A 64 -4.52 -10.82 4.46
N LEU A 65 -3.89 -9.66 4.66
CA LEU A 65 -3.82 -8.55 3.71
C LEU A 65 -2.47 -7.88 3.83
N SER A 66 -2.02 -7.28 2.74
CA SER A 66 -0.80 -6.48 2.72
C SER A 66 -1.11 -5.03 2.39
N LEU A 67 -0.30 -4.13 2.94
CA LEU A 67 -0.40 -2.69 2.75
C LEU A 67 0.79 -2.21 1.93
N TYR A 68 0.55 -1.25 1.04
CA TYR A 68 1.61 -0.44 0.47
C TYR A 68 1.15 0.99 0.28
N ALA A 69 2.10 1.92 0.21
CA ALA A 69 1.85 3.30 -0.15
C ALA A 69 3.02 3.86 -0.94
N TYR A 70 2.73 4.73 -1.91
CA TYR A 70 3.77 5.45 -2.62
C TYR A 70 3.40 6.90 -2.86
N SER A 71 4.42 7.74 -2.97
CA SER A 71 4.30 9.15 -3.29
C SER A 71 4.77 9.44 -4.72
N THR A 72 4.08 10.34 -5.40
CA THR A 72 4.47 10.87 -6.71
C THR A 72 4.49 12.39 -6.66
N GLY A 73 5.09 13.03 -7.68
CA GLY A 73 5.04 14.49 -7.83
C GLY A 73 3.60 15.03 -7.68
N ALA A 74 3.47 16.21 -7.06
CA ALA A 74 2.18 16.84 -6.81
C ALA A 74 1.49 17.39 -8.08
N SER A 75 2.21 17.52 -9.19
CA SER A 75 1.63 17.96 -10.46
C SER A 75 0.89 16.81 -11.14
N GLY A 76 -0.37 17.07 -11.50
CA GLY A 76 -1.22 16.13 -12.23
C GLY A 76 -1.94 15.12 -11.33
N ALA A 77 -2.71 14.24 -11.96
CA ALA A 77 -3.45 13.19 -11.27
C ALA A 77 -2.50 12.08 -10.76
N PRO A 78 -2.78 11.47 -9.60
CA PRO A 78 -2.06 10.29 -9.14
C PRO A 78 -2.06 9.20 -10.20
N ARG A 79 -0.88 8.65 -10.50
CA ARG A 79 -0.73 7.49 -11.38
C ARG A 79 -0.98 6.23 -10.55
N LEU A 80 -1.93 5.40 -10.98
CA LEU A 80 -2.32 4.17 -10.29
C LEU A 80 -1.58 2.97 -10.88
N PRO A 81 -1.42 1.85 -10.14
CA PRO A 81 -0.86 0.64 -10.69
C PRO A 81 -1.80 -0.01 -11.72
N PRO A 82 -1.26 -0.72 -12.73
CA PRO A 82 0.16 -0.92 -12.99
C PRO A 82 0.82 0.24 -13.75
N ASP A 83 0.07 1.28 -14.13
CA ASP A 83 0.49 2.37 -15.02
C ASP A 83 1.35 3.44 -14.32
N ILE A 84 2.05 3.05 -13.26
CA ILE A 84 3.02 3.86 -12.52
C ILE A 84 4.44 3.40 -12.86
N THR A 85 5.29 4.35 -13.24
CA THR A 85 6.68 4.05 -13.68
C THR A 85 7.75 4.57 -12.72
N THR A 86 7.40 5.50 -11.83
CA THR A 86 8.34 6.17 -10.92
C THR A 86 7.61 6.65 -9.68
N ALA A 87 8.18 6.40 -8.50
CA ALA A 87 7.75 7.00 -7.24
C ALA A 87 8.87 7.86 -6.64
N VAL A 88 8.51 8.83 -5.81
CA VAL A 88 9.46 9.57 -4.98
C VAL A 88 9.87 8.70 -3.79
N SER A 89 8.91 8.00 -3.18
CA SER A 89 9.12 6.96 -2.18
C SER A 89 8.02 5.92 -2.33
N CYS A 90 8.35 4.66 -2.07
CA CYS A 90 7.39 3.58 -1.96
C CYS A 90 7.71 2.76 -0.72
N GLU A 91 6.68 2.44 0.05
CA GLU A 91 6.76 1.66 1.27
C GLU A 91 5.74 0.53 1.19
N ALA A 92 6.10 -0.64 1.68
CA ALA A 92 5.24 -1.81 1.72
C ALA A 92 5.39 -2.53 3.03
N SER A 93 4.27 -3.03 3.55
CA SER A 93 4.25 -3.82 4.76
C SER A 93 4.54 -5.27 4.39
N TYR A 94 5.77 -5.68 4.66
CA TYR A 94 6.20 -7.06 4.60
C TYR A 94 7.34 -7.22 5.60
N ARG A 95 7.47 -8.39 6.21
CA ARG A 95 8.58 -8.62 7.14
C ARG A 95 9.83 -9.02 6.35
N TYR A 96 10.95 -8.39 6.69
CA TYR A 96 12.24 -8.77 6.12
C TYR A 96 12.57 -10.24 6.44
N GLY A 97 12.86 -11.03 5.41
CA GLY A 97 13.17 -12.46 5.51
C GLY A 97 12.00 -13.40 5.26
N GLU A 98 10.75 -12.91 5.31
CA GLU A 98 9.61 -13.66 4.80
C GLU A 98 9.74 -13.75 3.29
N THR A 99 9.71 -14.94 2.73
CA THR A 99 9.86 -15.14 1.27
C THR A 99 8.87 -16.16 0.72
N ASN A 100 8.14 -16.84 1.62
CA ASN A 100 7.22 -17.88 1.25
C ASN A 100 5.88 -17.68 1.96
N TYR A 101 4.92 -17.14 1.21
CA TYR A 101 3.54 -16.97 1.68
C TYR A 101 2.90 -18.27 2.21
N ASN A 102 3.34 -19.47 1.86
CA ASN A 102 2.76 -20.68 2.48
C ASN A 102 3.13 -20.86 3.96
N VAL A 103 4.21 -20.23 4.39
CA VAL A 103 4.82 -20.43 5.72
C VAL A 103 4.64 -19.18 6.57
N ASP A 104 4.73 -18.03 5.94
CA ASP A 104 4.90 -16.73 6.59
C ASP A 104 3.60 -15.88 6.53
N GLN A 105 2.44 -16.52 6.65
CA GLN A 105 1.14 -15.82 6.70
C GLN A 105 0.94 -15.16 8.06
N ASN A 106 0.27 -14.01 8.07
CA ASN A 106 0.06 -13.24 9.29
C ASN A 106 -1.39 -12.70 9.42
N PRO A 107 -2.41 -13.56 9.34
CA PRO A 107 -3.81 -13.12 9.39
C PRO A 107 -4.12 -12.29 10.63
N GLY A 108 -4.93 -11.24 10.45
CA GLY A 108 -5.36 -10.31 11.49
C GLY A 108 -4.25 -9.43 12.07
N LYS A 109 -3.03 -9.48 11.55
CA LYS A 109 -1.94 -8.64 12.02
C LYS A 109 -2.04 -7.22 11.46
N LEU A 110 -1.59 -6.29 12.29
CA LEU A 110 -1.58 -4.87 11.97
C LEU A 110 -0.43 -4.59 10.99
N GLU A 111 -0.78 -4.08 9.83
CA GLU A 111 0.15 -3.67 8.79
C GLU A 111 0.41 -2.16 8.86
N LYS A 112 1.65 -1.73 8.66
CA LYS A 112 2.04 -0.31 8.77
C LYS A 112 3.02 0.11 7.68
N VAL A 113 2.83 1.33 7.18
CA VAL A 113 3.80 2.05 6.34
C VAL A 113 3.79 3.54 6.70
N ASN A 114 4.84 4.27 6.36
CA ASN A 114 4.88 5.73 6.53
C ASN A 114 5.57 6.43 5.37
N LEU A 115 4.99 7.52 4.90
CA LEU A 115 5.57 8.39 3.88
C LEU A 115 5.94 9.73 4.52
N ASN A 116 7.03 10.35 4.06
CA ASN A 116 7.45 11.66 4.55
C ASN A 116 7.61 12.66 3.40
N ALA A 117 7.31 13.92 3.70
CA ALA A 117 7.54 15.04 2.82
C ALA A 117 8.26 16.15 3.58
N ILE A 118 9.45 16.50 3.13
CA ILE A 118 10.27 17.55 3.76
C ILE A 118 9.98 18.89 3.09
N ALA A 119 10.36 19.04 1.82
CA ALA A 119 10.30 20.32 1.11
C ALA A 119 9.06 20.47 0.22
N ASN A 120 8.67 19.40 -0.49
CA ASN A 120 7.62 19.45 -1.50
C ASN A 120 6.42 18.60 -1.08
N PRO A 121 5.18 19.03 -1.40
CA PRO A 121 4.02 18.17 -1.28
C PRO A 121 4.05 17.07 -2.35
N TYR A 122 3.32 15.99 -2.11
CA TYR A 122 3.20 14.85 -3.01
C TYR A 122 1.77 14.35 -3.14
N ASN A 123 1.46 13.77 -4.29
CA ASN A 123 0.32 12.87 -4.42
C ASN A 123 0.67 11.53 -3.76
N VAL A 124 -0.29 10.89 -3.11
CA VAL A 124 -0.10 9.60 -2.45
C VAL A 124 -1.16 8.61 -2.94
N VAL A 125 -0.72 7.39 -3.23
CA VAL A 125 -1.59 6.24 -3.46
C VAL A 125 -1.32 5.23 -2.34
N ILE A 126 -2.38 4.72 -1.74
CA ILE A 126 -2.37 3.67 -0.73
C ILE A 126 -3.09 2.46 -1.32
N GLY A 127 -2.46 1.30 -1.28
CA GLY A 127 -3.06 0.05 -1.72
C GLY A 127 -3.21 -0.95 -0.58
N VAL A 128 -4.41 -1.48 -0.44
CA VAL A 128 -4.68 -2.69 0.37
C VAL A 128 -4.79 -3.84 -0.61
N ALA A 129 -3.95 -4.85 -0.46
CA ALA A 129 -3.88 -6.00 -1.37
C ALA A 129 -4.19 -7.29 -0.64
N GLY A 130 -4.90 -8.19 -1.32
CA GLY A 130 -5.01 -9.58 -0.88
C GLY A 130 -3.84 -10.42 -1.39
N PRO A 131 -3.52 -11.52 -0.70
CA PRO A 131 -2.56 -12.51 -1.19
C PRO A 131 -3.21 -13.47 -2.17
N ARG A 132 -2.44 -14.06 -3.09
CA ARG A 132 -2.79 -15.24 -3.90
C ARG A 132 -4.23 -15.29 -4.43
N LYS A 133 -4.64 -14.26 -5.18
CA LYS A 133 -5.99 -14.17 -5.79
C LYS A 133 -7.12 -14.03 -4.77
N ALA A 134 -6.83 -13.69 -3.51
CA ALA A 134 -7.87 -13.33 -2.54
C ALA A 134 -8.72 -12.18 -3.10
N THR A 135 -10.04 -12.33 -3.01
CA THR A 135 -11.02 -11.38 -3.59
C THR A 135 -11.91 -10.74 -2.53
N ARG A 136 -11.76 -11.14 -1.27
CA ARG A 136 -12.58 -10.72 -0.12
C ARG A 136 -11.71 -10.63 1.12
N GLY A 137 -12.16 -9.85 2.09
CA GLY A 137 -11.46 -9.64 3.35
C GLY A 137 -11.77 -8.26 3.87
N SER A 138 -12.42 -8.20 5.02
CA SER A 138 -12.78 -6.93 5.64
C SER A 138 -11.61 -6.35 6.42
N PHE A 139 -11.52 -5.03 6.42
CA PHE A 139 -10.44 -4.32 7.09
C PHE A 139 -10.85 -2.93 7.55
N THR A 140 -10.04 -2.36 8.43
CA THR A 140 -10.06 -0.95 8.80
C THR A 140 -8.74 -0.31 8.40
N LEU A 141 -8.80 0.73 7.58
CA LEU A 141 -7.65 1.55 7.18
C LEU A 141 -7.67 2.86 7.98
N LYS A 142 -6.54 3.21 8.58
CA LYS A 142 -6.37 4.43 9.35
C LYS A 142 -5.22 5.25 8.78
N VAL A 143 -5.48 6.52 8.51
CA VAL A 143 -4.51 7.48 7.98
C VAL A 143 -4.32 8.61 8.99
N ILE A 144 -3.08 8.79 9.43
CA ILE A 144 -2.67 9.80 10.39
C ILE A 144 -1.69 10.73 9.68
N LEU A 145 -1.96 12.02 9.73
CA LEU A 145 -1.07 13.05 9.20
C LEU A 145 -0.55 13.87 10.37
N GLU A 146 0.77 13.95 10.48
CA GLU A 146 1.46 14.76 11.48
C GLU A 146 2.25 15.88 10.79
N GLY A 147 2.12 17.10 11.29
CA GLY A 147 2.70 18.29 10.66
C GLY A 147 1.88 18.78 9.46
N GLY A 148 2.58 19.38 8.49
CA GLY A 148 1.98 20.00 7.32
C GLY A 148 1.83 21.52 7.44
N SER A 149 1.97 22.21 6.32
CA SER A 149 1.73 23.65 6.14
C SER A 149 1.00 23.91 4.84
#